data_AF-A0A8S3H8Z8-F1
#
_entry.id   AF-A0A8S3H8Z8-F1
#
_cell.length_a   1.000
_cell.length_b   1.000
_cell.length_c   1.000
_cell.angle_alpha   90.00
_cell.angle_beta   90.00
_cell.angle_gamma   90.00
#
_symmetry.space_group_name_H-M   'P 1'
#
loop_
_entity.id
_entity.type
_entity.pdbx_description
1 polymer ?
#
loop_
_entity_poly.entity_id
_entity_poly.type
_entity_poly.pdbx_seq_one_letter_code
_entity_poly.pdbx_strand_id
1 'polypeptide(L)'
;MPYLHKNQTIQLSHIPRYWAINPTDNTTMEWHDPEESECNLQLMTSCRDTPPLRTISKDSCLGQIIGSLSLSSCHAKYVSHSGVFVRQLTDKIWVASSSESLHCLKIPKIEYRTSNHHTSNVSQQIILPPVALVNVTPGYTILCPGFTLVGRPRTSNVYRGCLSTPHREYYMV
;
A
#
# COMPACT_ATOMS: atom_id res chain seq x y z
N MET A 1 -8.17 2.89 -2.63
CA MET A 1 -7.27 3.15 -3.78
C MET A 1 -8.14 3.16 -5.03
N PRO A 2 -8.04 4.17 -5.92
CA PRO A 2 -8.70 4.08 -7.21
C PRO A 2 -8.05 2.96 -8.03
N TYR A 3 -8.86 2.17 -8.74
CA TYR A 3 -8.38 1.10 -9.61
C TYR A 3 -9.21 1.06 -10.89
N LEU A 4 -8.65 0.44 -11.93
CA LEU A 4 -9.28 0.33 -13.24
C LEU A 4 -10.24 -0.87 -13.26
N HIS A 5 -11.52 -0.63 -13.52
CA HIS A 5 -12.53 -1.66 -13.73
C HIS A 5 -13.32 -1.33 -14.99
N LYS A 6 -13.36 -2.26 -15.96
CA LYS A 6 -14.06 -2.08 -17.25
C LYS A 6 -13.73 -0.74 -17.93
N ASN A 7 -12.44 -0.39 -18.01
CA ASN A 7 -11.90 0.86 -18.57
C ASN A 7 -12.32 2.15 -17.84
N GLN A 8 -12.83 2.04 -16.62
CA GLN A 8 -13.18 3.19 -15.79
C GLN A 8 -12.41 3.16 -14.48
N THR A 9 -11.89 4.32 -14.08
CA THR A 9 -11.23 4.47 -12.78
C THR A 9 -12.28 4.69 -11.71
N ILE A 10 -12.37 3.73 -10.80
CA ILE A 10 -13.33 3.76 -9.71
C ILE A 10 -12.59 3.80 -8.39
N GLN A 11 -13.14 4.55 -7.44
CA GLN A 11 -12.69 4.53 -6.05
C GLN A 11 -13.79 3.91 -5.20
N LEU A 12 -13.49 2.78 -4.58
CA LEU A 12 -14.39 2.20 -3.59
C LEU A 12 -14.33 3.07 -2.34
N SER A 13 -15.51 3.35 -1.79
CA SER A 13 -15.67 3.91 -0.46
C SER A 13 -15.91 2.78 0.54
N HIS A 14 -15.54 3.00 1.80
CA HIS A 14 -15.76 2.05 2.90
C HIS A 14 -15.09 0.69 2.73
N ILE A 15 -13.94 0.61 2.04
CA ILE A 15 -13.12 -0.60 2.11
C ILE A 15 -12.59 -0.71 3.55
N PRO A 16 -12.78 -1.85 4.23
CA PRO A 16 -12.12 -2.13 5.50
C PRO A 16 -10.61 -1.95 5.38
N ARG A 17 -9.98 -1.45 6.44
CA ARG A 17 -8.59 -1.00 6.40
C ARG A 17 -7.59 -2.12 6.15
N TYR A 18 -7.96 -3.37 6.39
CA TYR A 18 -7.03 -4.50 6.39
C TYR A 18 -7.72 -5.79 5.94
N TRP A 19 -7.42 -6.22 4.72
CA TRP A 19 -7.84 -7.52 4.20
C TRP A 19 -6.61 -8.37 3.86
N ALA A 20 -6.68 -9.64 4.22
CA ALA A 20 -5.85 -10.69 3.69
C ALA A 20 -6.73 -11.63 2.87
N ILE A 21 -6.44 -11.75 1.58
CA ILE A 21 -7.21 -12.58 0.65
C ILE A 21 -6.38 -13.82 0.31
N ASN A 22 -6.97 -15.00 0.47
CA ASN A 22 -6.44 -16.25 -0.04
C ASN A 22 -7.26 -16.64 -1.30
N PRO A 23 -6.71 -16.42 -2.51
CA PRO A 23 -7.42 -16.68 -3.74
C PRO A 23 -7.57 -18.19 -4.04
N THR A 24 -6.73 -19.04 -3.47
CA THR A 24 -6.82 -20.50 -3.65
C THR A 24 -8.05 -21.06 -2.95
N ASP A 25 -8.31 -20.59 -1.74
CA ASP A 25 -9.39 -21.11 -0.90
C ASP A 25 -10.66 -20.23 -0.94
N ASN A 26 -10.64 -19.12 -1.70
CA ASN A 26 -11.69 -18.08 -1.67
C ASN A 26 -12.05 -17.63 -0.24
N THR A 27 -11.04 -17.52 0.61
CA THR A 27 -11.19 -17.04 1.99
C THR A 27 -10.59 -15.66 2.14
N THR A 28 -11.20 -14.87 3.01
CA THR A 28 -10.70 -13.56 3.41
C THR A 28 -10.57 -13.50 4.93
N MET A 29 -9.64 -12.69 5.39
CA MET A 29 -9.46 -12.33 6.78
C MET A 29 -9.49 -10.81 6.86
N GLU A 30 -10.41 -10.29 7.67
CA GLU A 30 -10.53 -8.86 7.92
C GLU A 30 -9.98 -8.57 9.31
N TRP A 31 -9.01 -7.66 9.39
CA TRP A 31 -8.58 -7.16 10.69
C TRP A 31 -9.45 -5.97 11.06
N HIS A 32 -10.19 -6.13 12.15
CA HIS A 32 -10.93 -5.05 12.79
C HIS A 32 -9.96 -4.03 13.41
N ASP A 33 -10.47 -2.85 13.73
CA ASP A 33 -9.68 -1.80 14.37
C ASP A 33 -9.06 -2.37 15.67
N PRO A 34 -7.76 -2.21 15.93
CA PRO A 34 -7.16 -2.65 17.19
C PRO A 34 -7.87 -2.08 18.42
N GLU A 35 -8.55 -0.93 18.33
CA GLU A 35 -9.38 -0.38 19.41
C GLU A 35 -10.66 -1.18 19.69
N GLU A 36 -11.15 -1.97 18.73
CA GLU A 36 -12.29 -2.89 18.88
C GLU A 36 -11.87 -4.28 19.39
N SER A 37 -10.57 -4.55 19.47
CA SER A 37 -10.10 -5.80 20.05
C SER A 37 -10.35 -5.81 21.56
N GLU A 38 -10.88 -6.92 22.09
CA GLU A 38 -11.02 -7.12 23.54
C GLU A 38 -9.67 -7.25 24.27
N CYS A 39 -8.57 -7.10 23.52
CA CYS A 39 -7.22 -7.19 24.02
C CYS A 39 -6.81 -5.93 24.79
N ASN A 40 -7.09 -5.96 26.09
CA ASN A 40 -6.59 -4.96 27.02
C ASN A 40 -5.09 -5.16 27.32
N LEU A 41 -4.24 -4.38 26.65
CA LEU A 41 -2.79 -4.37 26.84
C LEU A 41 -2.34 -3.94 28.26
N GLN A 42 -3.20 -3.38 29.09
CA GLN A 42 -2.88 -3.11 30.50
C GLN A 42 -2.87 -4.38 31.36
N LEU A 43 -3.61 -5.42 30.94
CA LEU A 43 -3.74 -6.68 31.67
C LEU A 43 -2.91 -7.81 31.06
N MET A 44 -2.58 -7.74 29.77
CA MET A 44 -1.85 -8.79 29.07
C MET A 44 -0.57 -8.27 28.40
N THR A 45 0.54 -8.98 28.60
CA THR A 45 1.85 -8.68 28.00
C THR A 45 1.91 -9.00 26.50
N SER A 46 1.00 -9.83 26.00
CA SER A 46 0.83 -10.08 24.57
C SER A 46 -0.61 -10.49 24.26
N CYS A 47 -1.18 -9.92 23.21
CA CYS A 47 -2.42 -10.36 22.62
C CYS A 47 -2.14 -10.92 21.21
N ARG A 48 -2.80 -12.03 20.89
CA ARG A 48 -2.76 -12.60 19.55
C ARG A 48 -4.18 -12.82 19.05
N ASP A 49 -4.79 -11.75 18.57
CA ASP A 49 -6.04 -11.86 17.83
C ASP A 49 -5.74 -12.42 16.44
N THR A 50 -6.29 -13.59 16.16
CA THR A 50 -6.34 -14.14 14.80
C THR A 50 -7.74 -13.88 14.29
N PRO A 51 -7.94 -12.95 13.35
CA PRO A 51 -9.28 -12.66 12.88
C PRO A 51 -9.92 -13.90 12.24
N PRO A 52 -11.24 -14.07 12.36
CA PRO A 52 -11.91 -15.24 11.82
C PRO A 52 -11.76 -15.27 10.30
N LEU A 53 -11.41 -16.44 9.76
CA LEU A 53 -11.46 -16.70 8.32
C LEU A 53 -12.92 -16.72 7.89
N ARG A 54 -13.25 -15.95 6.84
CA ARG A 54 -14.58 -15.90 6.25
C ARG A 54 -14.53 -16.34 4.80
N THR A 55 -15.53 -17.08 4.37
CA THR A 55 -15.73 -17.37 2.95
C THR A 55 -16.17 -16.09 2.24
N ILE A 56 -15.60 -15.84 1.07
CA ILE A 56 -15.94 -14.65 0.29
C ILE A 56 -17.29 -14.89 -0.39
N SER A 57 -18.34 -14.21 0.10
CA SER A 57 -19.65 -14.24 -0.56
C SER A 57 -19.55 -13.57 -1.94
N LYS A 58 -20.09 -14.23 -2.98
CA LYS A 58 -20.14 -13.68 -4.34
C LYS A 58 -20.97 -12.41 -4.46
N ASP A 59 -21.93 -12.23 -3.56
CA ASP A 59 -22.83 -11.08 -3.54
C ASP A 59 -22.24 -9.89 -2.76
N SER A 60 -21.11 -10.09 -2.07
CA SER A 60 -20.37 -9.01 -1.41
C SER A 60 -19.60 -8.18 -2.44
N CYS A 61 -19.31 -6.91 -2.11
CA CYS A 61 -18.46 -6.06 -2.96
C CYS A 61 -17.11 -6.75 -3.28
N LEU A 62 -16.46 -7.34 -2.27
CA LEU A 62 -15.20 -8.06 -2.46
C LEU A 62 -15.35 -9.26 -3.40
N GLY A 63 -16.42 -10.05 -3.24
CA GLY A 63 -16.71 -11.19 -4.11
C GLY A 63 -16.97 -10.77 -5.56
N GLN A 64 -17.66 -9.65 -5.77
CA GLN A 64 -17.87 -9.09 -7.10
C GLN A 64 -16.56 -8.62 -7.75
N ILE A 65 -15.66 -8.01 -6.98
CA ILE A 65 -14.33 -7.59 -7.46
C ILE A 65 -13.50 -8.80 -7.90
N ILE A 66 -13.37 -9.81 -7.03
CA ILE A 66 -12.57 -11.01 -7.29
C ILE A 66 -13.17 -11.79 -8.46
N GLY A 67 -14.50 -11.92 -8.51
CA GLY A 67 -15.21 -12.59 -9.59
C GLY A 67 -15.29 -11.80 -10.90
N SER A 68 -14.73 -10.57 -10.97
CA SER A 68 -14.86 -9.67 -12.11
C SER A 68 -16.33 -9.43 -12.55
N LEU A 69 -17.25 -9.43 -11.59
CA LEU A 69 -18.69 -9.24 -11.78
C LEU A 69 -19.07 -7.75 -11.83
N SER A 70 -20.36 -7.47 -12.05
CA SER A 70 -20.89 -6.11 -11.88
C SER A 70 -20.82 -5.67 -10.42
N LEU A 71 -20.29 -4.48 -10.15
CA LEU A 71 -20.07 -3.93 -8.81
C LEU A 71 -21.34 -3.33 -8.18
N SER A 72 -22.47 -4.02 -8.27
CA SER A 72 -23.76 -3.54 -7.75
C SER A 72 -23.78 -3.45 -6.22
N SER A 73 -22.96 -4.24 -5.53
CA SER A 73 -22.84 -4.25 -4.07
C SER A 73 -21.73 -3.35 -3.55
N CYS A 74 -21.02 -2.63 -4.42
CA CYS A 74 -19.96 -1.71 -4.03
C CYS A 74 -20.43 -0.26 -4.04
N HIS A 75 -20.13 0.48 -2.97
CA HIS A 75 -20.22 1.94 -3.00
C HIS A 75 -19.01 2.52 -3.74
N ALA A 76 -19.07 2.50 -5.07
CA ALA A 76 -18.06 3.08 -5.94
C ALA A 76 -18.39 4.53 -6.29
N LYS A 77 -17.38 5.41 -6.21
CA LYS A 77 -17.42 6.74 -6.81
C LYS A 77 -16.58 6.71 -8.08
N TYR A 78 -17.18 7.17 -9.17
CA TYR A 78 -16.42 7.49 -10.38
C TYR A 78 -15.58 8.71 -10.10
N VAL A 79 -14.28 8.57 -10.28
CA VAL A 79 -13.34 9.68 -10.11
C VAL A 79 -12.87 10.08 -11.49
N SER A 80 -12.86 11.38 -11.77
CA SER A 80 -12.21 11.89 -12.97
C SER A 80 -10.76 11.40 -12.99
N HIS A 81 -10.31 10.96 -14.17
CA HIS A 81 -8.97 10.43 -14.43
C HIS A 81 -7.90 11.46 -14.01
N SER A 82 -7.54 11.54 -12.74
CA SER A 82 -6.20 11.97 -12.36
C SER A 82 -5.31 10.81 -12.79
N GLY A 83 -4.58 10.96 -13.91
CA GLY A 83 -3.84 9.87 -14.56
C GLY A 83 -2.84 9.12 -13.66
N VAL A 84 -2.57 9.65 -12.46
CA VAL A 84 -1.81 8.98 -11.41
C VAL A 84 -2.49 9.17 -10.05
N PHE A 85 -2.62 8.08 -9.29
CA PHE A 85 -2.89 8.06 -7.86
C PHE A 85 -1.62 7.76 -7.08
N VAL A 86 -1.35 8.51 -6.02
CA VAL A 86 -0.16 8.32 -5.18
C VAL A 86 -0.55 8.47 -3.71
N ARG A 87 -0.13 7.52 -2.87
CA ARG A 87 -0.34 7.58 -1.42
C ARG A 87 0.85 7.01 -0.67
N GLN A 88 1.29 7.74 0.35
CA GLN A 88 2.27 7.22 1.31
C GLN A 88 1.58 6.28 2.31
N LEU A 89 2.07 5.06 2.45
CA LEU A 89 1.61 4.10 3.46
C LEU A 89 2.43 4.21 4.76
N THR A 90 3.76 4.36 4.61
CA THR A 90 4.71 4.55 5.72
C THR A 90 5.84 5.47 5.27
N ASP A 91 6.78 5.82 6.16
CA ASP A 91 7.90 6.74 5.89
C ASP A 91 8.73 6.40 4.63
N LYS A 92 8.73 5.13 4.22
CA LYS A 92 9.46 4.62 3.06
C LYS A 92 8.60 3.92 2.02
N ILE A 93 7.37 3.53 2.36
CA ILE A 93 6.50 2.76 1.46
C ILE A 93 5.44 3.67 0.87
N TRP A 94 5.40 3.71 -0.45
CA TRP A 94 4.43 4.43 -1.25
C TRP A 94 3.65 3.45 -2.12
N VAL A 95 2.38 3.74 -2.35
CA VAL A 95 1.57 3.11 -3.38
C VAL A 95 1.35 4.12 -4.49
N ALA A 96 1.64 3.72 -5.71
CA ALA A 96 1.33 4.48 -6.91
C ALA A 96 0.48 3.63 -7.86
N SER A 97 -0.48 4.26 -8.52
CA SER A 97 -1.23 3.65 -9.60
C SER A 97 -1.42 4.65 -10.75
N SER A 98 -1.30 4.17 -11.98
CA SER A 98 -1.44 4.92 -13.22
C SER A 98 -2.05 4.04 -14.30
N SER A 99 -2.52 4.64 -15.41
CA SER A 99 -3.04 3.88 -16.55
C SER A 99 -1.94 3.16 -17.34
N GLU A 100 -0.70 3.63 -17.25
CA GLU A 100 0.47 3.13 -17.98
C GLU A 100 1.70 3.07 -17.08
N SER A 101 2.76 2.40 -17.56
CA SER A 101 4.05 2.38 -16.86
C SER A 101 4.69 3.76 -16.87
N LEU A 102 5.25 4.17 -15.72
CA LEU A 102 5.85 5.49 -15.55
C LEU A 102 7.38 5.40 -15.51
N HIS A 103 8.04 6.20 -16.35
CA HIS A 103 9.49 6.36 -16.30
C HIS A 103 9.87 7.42 -15.26
N CYS A 104 10.58 6.99 -14.22
CA CYS A 104 10.97 7.82 -13.09
C CYS A 104 12.50 7.86 -12.92
N LEU A 105 12.98 8.82 -12.13
CA LEU A 105 14.39 8.98 -11.78
C LEU A 105 14.58 8.89 -10.28
N LYS A 106 15.43 7.97 -9.84
CA LYS A 106 15.89 7.87 -8.45
C LYS A 106 17.15 8.74 -8.28
N ILE A 107 17.04 9.76 -7.45
CA ILE A 107 18.11 10.71 -7.16
C ILE A 107 18.46 10.69 -5.67
N PRO A 108 19.75 10.72 -5.30
CA PRO A 108 20.13 10.92 -3.90
C PRO A 108 19.74 12.33 -3.46
N LYS A 109 19.23 12.45 -2.23
CA LYS A 109 18.97 13.73 -1.58
C LYS A 109 20.33 14.28 -1.14
N ILE A 110 20.90 15.15 -1.96
CA ILE A 110 22.16 15.80 -1.66
C ILE A 110 21.87 16.81 -0.54
N GLU A 111 22.24 16.49 0.69
CA GLU A 111 22.46 17.55 1.68
C GLU A 111 23.69 18.33 1.21
N TYR A 112 23.55 19.66 1.08
CA TYR A 112 24.67 20.56 0.82
C TYR A 112 25.70 20.46 1.97
N ARG A 113 26.52 19.41 1.97
CA ARG A 113 27.78 19.38 2.71
C ARG A 113 28.86 19.83 1.75
N THR A 114 29.24 21.08 1.93
CA THR A 114 30.42 21.72 1.37
C THR A 114 31.66 20.87 1.64
N SER A 115 32.04 20.01 0.70
CA SER A 115 33.41 19.53 0.58
C SER A 115 33.64 18.99 -0.82
N ASN A 116 34.78 19.39 -1.40
CA ASN A 116 35.25 19.12 -2.76
C ASN A 116 35.49 17.63 -3.06
N HIS A 117 34.45 16.81 -3.00
CA HIS A 117 34.49 15.43 -3.50
C HIS A 117 33.50 15.28 -4.64
N HIS A 118 34.06 15.01 -5.82
CA HIS A 118 33.36 14.63 -7.03
C HIS A 118 32.70 13.26 -6.82
N THR A 119 31.63 13.20 -6.01
CA THR A 119 30.77 12.03 -5.95
C THR A 119 29.90 12.04 -7.19
N SER A 120 30.17 11.10 -8.10
CA SER A 120 29.36 10.82 -9.28
C SER A 120 27.89 10.66 -8.84
N ASN A 121 27.10 11.71 -9.06
CA ASN A 121 25.66 11.75 -8.79
C ASN A 121 24.96 10.91 -9.88
N VAL A 122 25.06 9.59 -9.79
CA VAL A 122 24.42 8.71 -10.77
C VAL A 122 22.93 8.63 -10.43
N SER A 123 22.15 9.51 -11.06
CA SER A 123 20.70 9.35 -11.14
C SER A 123 20.38 8.03 -11.83
N GLN A 124 19.56 7.19 -11.21
CA GLN A 124 19.17 5.90 -11.77
C GLN A 124 17.76 5.99 -12.35
N GLN A 125 17.59 5.58 -13.61
CA GLN A 125 16.26 5.43 -14.18
C GLN A 125 15.57 4.19 -13.59
N ILE A 126 14.29 4.34 -13.24
CA ILE A 126 13.43 3.23 -12.81
C ILE A 126 12.11 3.31 -13.57
N ILE A 127 11.43 2.18 -13.74
CA ILE A 127 10.11 2.11 -14.38
C ILE A 127 9.12 1.59 -13.34
N LEU A 128 8.10 2.39 -13.03
CA LEU A 128 7.01 1.97 -12.17
C LEU A 128 5.90 1.34 -13.03
N PRO A 129 5.48 0.09 -12.76
CA PRO A 129 4.32 -0.48 -13.44
C PRO A 129 3.02 0.26 -13.07
N PRO A 130 1.90 0.03 -13.80
CA PRO A 130 0.60 0.68 -13.57
C PRO A 130 0.06 0.57 -12.13
N VAL A 131 0.49 -0.43 -11.37
CA VAL A 131 0.26 -0.52 -9.92
C VAL A 131 1.56 -0.92 -9.27
N ALA A 132 2.11 -0.06 -8.40
CA ALA A 132 3.41 -0.25 -7.80
C ALA A 132 3.39 0.02 -6.29
N LEU A 133 3.98 -0.90 -5.53
CA LEU A 133 4.38 -0.68 -4.14
C LEU A 133 5.88 -0.31 -4.14
N VAL A 134 6.18 0.95 -3.82
CA VAL A 134 7.52 1.51 -3.96
C VAL A 134 8.14 1.73 -2.58
N ASN A 135 9.26 1.05 -2.34
CA ASN A 135 10.09 1.27 -1.16
C ASN A 135 11.19 2.29 -1.49
N VAL A 136 11.00 3.54 -1.08
CA VAL A 136 11.95 4.63 -1.31
C VAL A 136 13.02 4.60 -0.23
N THR A 137 14.26 4.31 -0.64
CA THR A 137 15.43 4.31 0.25
C THR A 137 15.54 5.65 0.99
N PRO A 138 15.75 5.67 2.32
CA PRO A 138 15.99 6.91 3.06
C PRO A 138 17.11 7.73 2.45
N GLY A 139 16.90 9.05 2.35
CA GLY A 139 17.87 9.94 1.69
C GLY A 139 17.86 9.85 0.17
N TYR A 140 16.88 9.17 -0.43
CA TYR A 140 16.61 9.23 -1.88
C TYR A 140 15.23 9.80 -2.14
N THR A 141 15.10 10.36 -3.34
CA THR A 141 13.85 10.84 -3.93
C THR A 141 13.64 10.15 -5.27
N ILE A 142 12.42 9.72 -5.54
CA ILE A 142 12.02 9.22 -6.86
C ILE A 142 11.15 10.29 -7.52
N LEU A 143 11.64 10.86 -8.61
CA LEU A 143 10.94 11.85 -9.42
C LEU A 143 10.18 11.13 -10.54
N CYS A 144 8.87 11.32 -10.62
CA CYS A 144 8.03 10.76 -11.67
C CYS A 144 7.25 11.89 -12.37
N PRO A 145 6.66 11.65 -13.56
CA PRO A 145 5.80 12.63 -14.21
C PRO A 145 4.64 13.04 -13.30
N GLY A 146 4.63 14.30 -12.85
CA GLY A 146 3.55 14.89 -12.05
C GLY A 146 3.60 14.64 -10.53
N PHE A 147 4.55 13.87 -10.01
CA PHE A 147 4.66 13.62 -8.56
C PHE A 147 6.07 13.23 -8.12
N THR A 148 6.28 13.16 -6.81
CA THR A 148 7.58 12.81 -6.21
C THR A 148 7.38 11.94 -4.99
N LEU A 149 8.18 10.88 -4.88
CA LEU A 149 8.20 9.97 -3.73
C LEU A 149 9.46 10.23 -2.92
N VAL A 150 9.31 10.47 -1.62
CA VAL A 150 10.43 10.81 -0.73
C VAL A 150 10.64 9.70 0.29
N GLY A 151 11.87 9.19 0.37
CA GLY A 151 12.29 8.26 1.42
C GLY A 151 12.73 9.04 2.65
N ARG A 152 11.90 9.08 3.68
CA ARG A 152 12.25 9.74 4.93
C ARG A 152 13.05 8.79 5.82
N PRO A 153 14.14 9.27 6.46
CA PRO A 153 14.75 8.50 7.53
C PRO A 153 13.70 8.30 8.61
N ARG A 154 13.66 7.09 9.16
CA ARG A 154 12.77 6.75 10.26
C ARG A 154 13.13 7.69 11.40
N THR A 155 12.23 8.61 11.76
CA THR A 155 12.36 9.31 13.03
C THR A 155 12.28 8.21 14.08
N SER A 156 13.41 7.93 14.73
CA SER A 156 13.47 6.89 15.76
C SER A 156 12.75 7.40 17.01
N ASN A 157 11.43 7.51 16.93
CA ASN A 157 10.61 7.41 18.12
C ASN A 157 10.55 5.92 18.42
N VAL A 158 11.28 5.55 19.46
CA VAL A 158 11.36 4.21 20.04
C VAL A 158 9.94 3.67 20.25
N TYR A 159 9.47 2.81 19.35
CA TYR A 159 8.38 1.88 19.62
C TYR A 159 8.95 0.47 19.59
N ARG A 160 8.92 -0.17 20.76
CA ARG A 160 9.28 -1.57 21.03
C ARG A 160 8.26 -2.51 20.38
N GLY A 161 8.76 -3.62 19.82
CA GLY A 161 8.03 -4.89 19.59
C GLY A 161 7.07 -4.89 18.38
N CYS A 162 6.93 -5.94 17.57
CA CYS A 162 7.21 -7.36 17.78
C CYS A 162 7.78 -8.02 16.50
N LEU A 163 8.60 -9.05 16.69
CA LEU A 163 9.08 -9.97 15.66
C LEU A 163 7.93 -10.78 15.06
N SER A 164 7.97 -11.00 13.74
CA SER A 164 7.12 -11.94 13.01
C SER A 164 7.89 -13.21 12.61
N THR A 165 7.19 -14.35 12.65
CA THR A 165 7.57 -15.67 12.09
C THR A 165 6.31 -16.35 11.54
N PRO A 166 6.40 -17.42 10.73
CA PRO A 166 6.76 -17.47 9.32
C PRO A 166 5.54 -17.65 8.37
N HIS A 167 5.85 -17.51 7.08
CA HIS A 167 5.02 -17.49 5.86
C HIS A 167 3.74 -18.35 5.78
N ARG A 168 2.61 -17.65 5.57
CA ARG A 168 1.64 -17.94 4.50
C ARG A 168 1.55 -16.68 3.63
N GLU A 169 1.56 -16.85 2.31
CA GLU A 169 1.49 -15.72 1.36
C GLU A 169 0.07 -15.15 1.37
N TYR A 170 -0.13 -14.07 2.12
CA TYR A 170 -1.33 -13.25 2.04
C TYR A 170 -0.98 -11.98 1.29
N TYR A 171 -1.71 -11.69 0.22
CA TYR A 171 -1.61 -10.41 -0.47
C TYR A 171 -2.44 -9.38 0.31
N MET A 172 -1.77 -8.37 0.87
CA MET A 172 -2.47 -7.17 1.36
C MET A 172 -2.88 -6.33 0.16
N VAL A 173 -4.17 -6.01 0.06
CA VAL A 173 -4.75 -5.13 -0.96
C VAL A 173 -5.26 -3.85 -0.32
#